data_AF-A0A843GF91-F1
#
_entry.id   AF-A0A843GF91-F1
#
_cell.length_a   1.000
_cell.length_b   1.000
_cell.length_c   1.000
_cell.angle_alpha   90.00
_cell.angle_beta   90.00
_cell.angle_gamma   90.00
#
_symmetry.space_group_name_H-M   'P 1'
#
loop_
_entity.id
_entity.type
_entity.pdbx_description
1 polymer ?
#
loop_
_entity_poly.entity_id
_entity_poly.type
_entity_poly.pdbx_seq_one_letter_code
_entity_poly.pdbx_strand_id
1 'polypeptide(L)'
;MSFASKHKKGGIQWGIDTADFEYFKLEDLFKKDGTDATYQLCGVFINRNKTEKELKEYGPSVVAILGDKLVNLPSHMEEEVKAIMSDEEDIADIKAGNVWFKIRSYESHGKTCYSPDWLEEDEVAAIKEATKKEK
;
A
#
# COMPACT_ATOMS: atom_id res chain seq x y z
N MET A 1 -9.32 -2.85 -34.69
CA MET A 1 -8.69 -3.07 -33.37
C MET A 1 -9.50 -2.30 -32.32
N SER A 2 -10.28 -2.99 -31.49
CA SER A 2 -11.18 -2.33 -30.53
C SER A 2 -10.43 -1.76 -29.33
N PHE A 3 -10.60 -0.45 -29.11
CA PHE A 3 -10.16 0.31 -27.94
C PHE A 3 -10.59 -0.33 -26.60
N ALA A 4 -11.72 -1.04 -26.61
CA ALA A 4 -12.29 -1.73 -25.45
C ALA A 4 -11.46 -2.94 -24.95
N SER A 5 -10.51 -3.46 -25.74
CA SER A 5 -9.63 -4.56 -25.33
C SER A 5 -8.36 -4.09 -24.61
N LYS A 6 -8.05 -2.80 -24.62
CA LYS A 6 -6.92 -2.23 -23.86
C LYS A 6 -7.15 -2.18 -22.35
N HIS A 7 -8.41 -2.25 -21.90
CA HIS A 7 -8.78 -2.08 -20.49
C HIS A 7 -9.30 -3.36 -19.82
N LYS A 8 -9.09 -4.53 -20.43
CA LYS A 8 -9.53 -5.80 -19.84
C LYS A 8 -8.34 -6.72 -19.54
N LYS A 9 -8.06 -6.83 -18.23
CA LYS A 9 -7.14 -7.77 -17.56
C LYS A 9 -5.65 -7.41 -17.62
N GLY A 10 -5.25 -6.45 -16.79
CA GLY A 10 -3.86 -6.28 -16.40
C GLY A 10 -3.84 -5.55 -15.08
N GLY A 11 -3.76 -6.28 -13.96
CA GLY A 11 -3.27 -5.65 -12.74
C GLY A 11 -1.88 -5.07 -13.03
N ILE A 12 -1.54 -3.94 -12.43
CA ILE A 12 -0.22 -3.33 -12.60
C ILE A 12 0.83 -4.38 -12.24
N GLN A 13 1.70 -4.71 -13.20
CA GLN A 13 2.82 -5.58 -12.95
C GLN A 13 3.89 -4.77 -12.22
N TRP A 14 3.99 -4.98 -10.90
CA TRP A 14 5.01 -4.39 -10.04
C TRP A 14 6.37 -5.05 -10.21
N GLY A 15 6.44 -6.23 -10.87
CA GLY A 15 7.69 -6.98 -11.06
C GLY A 15 8.20 -7.66 -9.79
N ILE A 16 7.33 -7.81 -8.78
CA ILE A 16 7.63 -8.41 -7.48
C ILE A 16 6.88 -9.73 -7.40
N ASP A 17 7.59 -10.80 -7.06
CA ASP A 17 6.98 -12.09 -6.78
C ASP A 17 6.42 -12.08 -5.36
N THR A 18 5.10 -11.93 -5.24
CA THR A 18 4.39 -11.84 -3.96
C THR A 18 3.82 -13.18 -3.50
N ALA A 19 4.22 -14.30 -4.13
CA ALA A 19 3.63 -15.61 -3.86
C ALA A 19 3.89 -16.12 -2.44
N ASP A 20 5.03 -15.74 -1.86
CA ASP A 20 5.47 -16.14 -0.52
C ASP A 20 5.21 -15.05 0.54
N PHE A 21 4.57 -13.93 0.17
CA PHE A 21 4.45 -12.80 1.09
C PHE A 21 3.31 -13.01 2.09
N GLU A 22 3.62 -12.75 3.36
CA GLU A 22 2.65 -12.84 4.43
C GLU A 22 1.75 -11.59 4.48
N TYR A 23 0.48 -11.81 4.79
CA TYR A 23 -0.51 -10.75 4.96
C TYR A 23 -0.51 -10.26 6.41
N PHE A 24 -0.17 -8.98 6.59
CA PHE A 24 -0.22 -8.28 7.86
C PHE A 24 -1.38 -7.28 7.93
N LYS A 25 -1.85 -7.04 9.15
CA LYS A 25 -2.75 -5.94 9.47
C LYS A 25 -1.92 -4.76 9.95
N LEU A 26 -2.40 -3.54 9.72
CA LEU A 26 -1.76 -2.32 10.22
C LEU A 26 -1.52 -2.34 11.74
N GLU A 27 -2.46 -2.91 12.50
CA GLU A 27 -2.30 -3.09 13.95
C GLU A 27 -1.11 -3.99 14.30
N ASP A 28 -0.92 -5.07 13.57
CA ASP A 28 0.13 -6.06 13.86
C ASP A 28 1.51 -5.46 13.59
N LEU A 29 1.64 -4.76 12.45
CA LEU A 29 2.86 -4.02 12.11
C LEU A 29 3.15 -2.90 13.11
N PHE A 30 2.14 -2.13 13.50
CA PHE A 30 2.33 -1.08 14.49
C PHE A 30 2.77 -1.63 15.85
N LYS A 31 2.23 -2.78 16.27
CA LYS A 31 2.64 -3.45 17.52
C LYS A 31 4.04 -4.04 17.43
N LYS A 32 4.47 -4.50 16.25
CA LYS A 32 5.74 -5.18 16.04
C LYS A 32 6.90 -4.21 15.88
N ASP A 33 6.73 -3.18 15.06
CA ASP A 33 7.80 -2.24 14.68
C ASP A 33 7.68 -0.88 15.40
N GLY A 34 6.51 -0.56 15.97
CA GLY A 34 6.29 0.67 16.74
C GLY A 34 5.85 1.87 15.90
N THR A 35 5.84 3.05 16.53
CA THR A 35 5.26 4.30 15.96
C THR A 35 6.17 4.99 14.95
N ASP A 36 7.47 4.70 15.00
CA ASP A 36 8.49 5.34 14.15
C ASP A 36 8.81 4.49 12.89
N ALA A 37 8.11 3.37 12.71
CA ALA A 37 8.34 2.47 11.61
C ALA A 37 7.83 3.06 10.30
N THR A 38 8.76 3.30 9.38
CA THR A 38 8.48 3.74 8.01
C THR A 38 8.58 2.56 7.06
N TYR A 39 7.60 2.44 6.17
CA TYR A 39 7.52 1.34 5.22
C TYR A 39 7.58 1.86 3.79
N GLN A 40 8.50 1.28 3.02
CA GLN A 40 8.61 1.57 1.60
C GLN A 40 7.47 0.89 0.84
N LEU A 41 6.68 1.66 0.11
CA LEU A 41 5.66 1.14 -0.77
C LEU A 41 6.32 0.65 -2.07
N CYS A 42 6.25 -0.65 -2.32
CA CYS A 42 6.76 -1.27 -3.54
C CYS A 42 5.66 -1.49 -4.59
N GLY A 43 4.40 -1.44 -4.16
CA GLY A 43 3.25 -1.59 -5.05
C GLY A 43 1.94 -1.56 -4.30
N VAL A 44 0.84 -1.42 -5.05
CA VAL A 44 -0.52 -1.51 -4.52
C VAL A 44 -1.38 -2.34 -5.45
N PHE A 45 -2.36 -3.05 -4.93
CA PHE A 45 -3.38 -3.71 -5.72
C PHE A 45 -4.71 -3.76 -4.96
N ILE A 46 -5.80 -3.71 -5.72
CA ILE A 46 -7.14 -3.87 -5.15
C ILE A 46 -7.51 -5.34 -5.29
N ASN A 47 -7.54 -6.04 -4.16
CA ASN A 47 -7.99 -7.41 -4.13
C ASN A 47 -9.53 -7.46 -4.22
N ARG A 48 -10.00 -7.85 -5.40
CA ARG A 48 -11.42 -8.14 -5.68
C ARG A 48 -11.73 -9.64 -5.65
N ASN A 49 -10.74 -10.51 -5.38
CA ASN A 49 -10.91 -11.96 -5.26
C ASN A 49 -11.54 -12.34 -3.90
N LYS A 50 -12.60 -11.63 -3.52
CA LYS A 50 -13.46 -11.99 -2.41
C LYS A 50 -14.68 -12.69 -2.95
N THR A 51 -15.25 -13.61 -2.17
CA THR A 51 -16.54 -14.21 -2.50
C THR A 51 -17.59 -13.11 -2.67
N GLU A 52 -18.59 -13.27 -3.55
CA GLU A 52 -19.67 -12.26 -3.73
C GLU A 52 -20.30 -11.81 -2.41
N LYS A 53 -20.35 -12.72 -1.43
CA LYS A 53 -20.84 -12.47 -0.07
C LYS A 53 -19.94 -11.51 0.71
N GLU A 54 -18.63 -11.73 0.66
CA GLU A 54 -17.64 -10.90 1.33
C GLU A 54 -17.45 -9.55 0.64
N LEU A 55 -17.64 -9.48 -0.68
CA LEU A 55 -17.66 -8.21 -1.40
C LEU A 55 -18.86 -7.35 -1.00
N LYS A 56 -20.03 -7.97 -0.77
CA LYS A 56 -21.23 -7.27 -0.26
C LYS A 56 -21.13 -6.87 1.20
N GLU A 57 -20.48 -7.67 2.04
CA GLU A 57 -20.34 -7.40 3.48
C GLU A 57 -19.17 -6.46 3.82
N TYR A 58 -18.03 -6.58 3.13
CA TYR A 58 -16.78 -5.91 3.49
C TYR A 58 -16.20 -5.03 2.38
N GLY A 59 -16.76 -5.07 1.18
CA GLY A 59 -16.24 -4.32 0.04
C GLY A 59 -14.88 -4.81 -0.47
N PRO A 60 -14.34 -4.16 -1.51
CA PRO A 60 -12.99 -4.43 -2.02
C PRO A 60 -11.92 -4.16 -0.96
N SER A 61 -10.91 -5.02 -0.89
CA SER A 61 -9.75 -4.80 -0.01
C SER A 61 -8.63 -4.15 -0.80
N VAL A 62 -8.09 -3.07 -0.25
CA VAL A 62 -6.89 -2.42 -0.77
C VAL A 62 -5.68 -3.05 -0.10
N VAL A 63 -4.71 -3.52 -0.88
CA VAL A 63 -3.50 -4.17 -0.37
C VAL A 63 -2.27 -3.41 -0.87
N ALA A 64 -1.40 -3.04 0.06
CA ALA A 64 -0.07 -2.50 -0.21
C ALA A 64 0.98 -3.61 -0.15
N ILE A 65 1.97 -3.52 -1.02
CA ILE A 65 3.15 -4.38 -1.08
C ILE A 65 4.29 -3.59 -0.43
N LEU A 66 4.86 -4.15 0.63
CA LEU A 66 5.93 -3.57 1.43
C LEU A 66 7.12 -4.51 1.45
N GLY A 67 8.14 -4.30 0.61
CA GLY A 67 9.31 -5.20 0.56
C GLY A 67 8.89 -6.67 0.41
N ASP A 68 8.98 -7.43 1.51
CA ASP A 68 8.60 -8.84 1.69
C ASP A 68 7.20 -9.11 2.31
N LYS A 69 6.37 -8.08 2.52
CA LYS A 69 5.10 -8.15 3.25
C LYS A 69 3.93 -7.58 2.45
N LEU A 70 2.72 -8.08 2.71
CA LEU A 70 1.47 -7.54 2.17
C LEU A 70 0.64 -6.93 3.30
N VAL A 71 0.13 -5.71 3.12
CA VAL A 71 -0.62 -5.01 4.17
C VAL A 71 -1.99 -4.60 3.68
N ASN A 72 -3.01 -4.95 4.45
CA ASN A 72 -4.36 -4.46 4.20
C ASN A 72 -4.48 -2.98 4.60
N LEU A 73 -4.75 -2.12 3.63
CA LEU A 73 -5.07 -0.72 3.82
C LEU A 73 -6.57 -0.54 4.10
N PRO A 74 -6.95 0.53 4.83
CA PRO A 74 -8.34 0.80 5.12
C PRO A 74 -9.13 1.13 3.84
N SER A 75 -10.38 0.67 3.77
CA SER A 75 -11.21 0.75 2.56
C SER A 75 -11.46 2.17 2.04
N HIS A 76 -11.38 3.20 2.89
CA HIS A 76 -11.56 4.59 2.45
C HIS A 76 -10.44 5.08 1.53
N MET A 77 -9.28 4.41 1.51
CA MET A 77 -8.17 4.72 0.60
C MET A 77 -8.33 4.07 -0.78
N GLU A 78 -9.44 3.35 -1.03
CA GLU A 78 -9.66 2.73 -2.33
C GLU A 78 -9.67 3.74 -3.47
N GLU A 79 -10.28 4.92 -3.28
CA GLU A 79 -10.33 5.95 -4.31
C GLU A 79 -8.95 6.54 -4.61
N GLU A 80 -8.18 6.80 -3.56
CA GLU A 80 -6.81 7.30 -3.68
C GLU A 80 -5.90 6.28 -4.38
N VAL A 81 -5.99 5.01 -3.98
CA VAL A 81 -5.22 3.94 -4.64
C VAL A 81 -5.66 3.74 -6.09
N LYS A 82 -6.94 3.91 -6.43
CA LYS A 82 -7.36 3.89 -7.84
C LYS A 82 -6.78 5.05 -8.64
N ALA A 83 -6.66 6.24 -8.03
CA ALA A 83 -6.04 7.39 -8.68
C ALA A 83 -4.57 7.11 -8.97
N ILE A 84 -3.81 6.65 -7.96
CA ILE A 84 -2.41 6.21 -8.08
C ILE A 84 -2.25 5.14 -9.18
N MET A 85 -3.17 4.17 -9.26
CA MET A 85 -3.13 3.13 -10.30
C MET A 85 -3.48 3.61 -11.71
N SER A 86 -4.09 4.79 -11.82
CA SER A 86 -4.49 5.38 -13.09
C SER A 86 -3.46 6.36 -13.62
N ASP A 87 -2.56 6.84 -12.75
CA ASP A 87 -1.51 7.78 -13.09
C ASP A 87 -0.16 7.07 -13.32
N GLU A 88 0.47 7.35 -14.46
CA GLU A 88 1.73 6.70 -14.84
C GLU A 88 2.94 7.24 -14.06
N GLU A 89 2.89 8.50 -13.62
CA GLU A 89 3.96 9.12 -12.83
C GLU A 89 3.95 8.53 -11.42
N ASP A 90 2.79 8.44 -10.78
CA ASP A 90 2.64 7.79 -9.46
C ASP A 90 3.12 6.34 -9.47
N ILE A 91 2.79 5.57 -10.54
CA ILE A 91 3.28 4.19 -10.69
C ILE A 91 4.81 4.16 -10.84
N ALA A 92 5.39 5.11 -11.56
CA ALA A 92 6.83 5.19 -11.74
C ALA A 92 7.53 5.53 -10.42
N ASP A 93 6.99 6.44 -9.62
CA ASP A 93 7.52 6.81 -8.30
C ASP A 93 7.50 5.65 -7.31
N ILE A 94 6.41 4.88 -7.28
CA ILE A 94 6.31 3.67 -6.45
C ILE A 94 7.35 2.64 -6.89
N LYS A 95 7.51 2.42 -8.20
CA LYS A 95 8.53 1.50 -8.75
C LYS A 95 9.96 1.97 -8.49
N ALA A 96 10.19 3.28 -8.45
CA ALA A 96 11.46 3.88 -8.07
C ALA A 96 11.73 3.81 -6.55
N GLY A 97 10.73 3.39 -5.75
CA GLY A 97 10.83 3.36 -4.30
C GLY A 97 10.87 4.75 -3.67
N ASN A 98 10.25 5.75 -4.33
CA ASN A 98 10.12 7.12 -3.83
C ASN A 98 8.91 7.28 -2.89
N VAL A 99 8.06 6.26 -2.76
CA VAL A 99 6.85 6.34 -1.94
C VAL A 99 7.02 5.54 -0.65
N TRP A 100 6.80 6.20 0.48
CA TRP A 100 6.88 5.62 1.81
C TRP A 100 5.69 6.09 2.64
N PHE A 101 5.32 5.30 3.65
CA PHE A 101 4.32 5.70 4.62
C PHE A 101 4.72 5.25 6.02
N LYS A 102 4.22 5.97 7.02
CA LYS A 102 4.27 5.57 8.43
C LYS A 102 2.88 5.14 8.89
N ILE A 103 2.82 4.28 9.90
CA ILE A 103 1.54 3.88 10.49
C ILE A 103 1.29 4.78 11.70
N ARG A 104 0.24 5.60 11.63
CA ARG A 104 -0.21 6.42 12.76
C ARG A 104 -1.36 5.73 13.50
N SER A 105 -1.26 5.66 14.83
CA SER A 105 -2.37 5.28 15.69
C SER A 105 -3.18 6.51 16.08
N TYR A 106 -4.49 6.42 16.02
CA TYR A 106 -5.39 7.48 16.47
C TYR A 106 -6.57 6.87 17.23
N GLU A 107 -7.12 7.61 18.18
CA GLU A 107 -8.31 7.15 18.91
C GLU A 107 -9.57 7.64 18.20
N SER A 108 -10.49 6.72 17.91
CA SER A 108 -11.82 7.04 17.41
C SER A 108 -12.86 6.23 18.16
N HIS A 109 -13.89 6.90 18.69
CA HIS A 109 -15.00 6.26 19.41
C HIS A 109 -14.53 5.30 20.53
N GLY A 110 -13.49 5.68 21.28
CA GLY A 110 -12.94 4.86 22.36
C GLY A 110 -12.18 3.60 21.91
N LYS A 111 -11.78 3.53 20.64
CA LYS A 111 -10.96 2.45 20.07
C LYS A 111 -9.71 3.02 19.40
N THR A 112 -8.59 2.34 19.58
CA THR A 112 -7.35 2.64 18.85
C THR A 112 -7.48 2.13 17.42
N CYS A 113 -7.46 3.05 16.46
CA CYS A 113 -7.44 2.78 15.04
C CYS A 113 -6.06 3.09 14.46
N TYR A 114 -5.73 2.46 13.34
CA TYR A 114 -4.46 2.64 12.65
C TYR A 114 -4.74 3.10 11.23
N SER A 115 -4.04 4.15 10.81
CA SER A 115 -4.07 4.64 9.44
C SER A 115 -2.65 4.70 8.90
N PRO A 116 -2.42 4.38 7.63
CA PRO A 116 -1.21 4.83 6.96
C PRO A 116 -1.25 6.36 6.81
N ASP A 117 -0.07 6.98 6.89
CA ASP A 117 0.18 8.40 6.73
C ASP A 117 1.34 8.51 5.74
N TRP A 118 1.07 9.07 4.56
CA TRP A 118 2.07 9.20 3.50
C TRP A 118 3.15 10.16 3.92
N LEU A 119 4.40 9.76 3.69
CA LEU A 119 5.54 10.63 3.93
C LEU A 119 5.71 11.61 2.78
N GLU A 120 6.08 12.84 3.10
CA GLU A 120 6.43 13.82 2.09
C GLU A 120 7.79 13.50 1.46
N GLU A 121 8.05 14.06 0.27
CA GLU A 121 9.30 13.82 -0.48
C GLU A 121 10.56 14.14 0.35
N ASP A 122 10.51 15.17 1.19
CA ASP A 122 11.61 15.56 2.09
C ASP A 122 11.90 14.49 3.16
N GLU A 123 10.85 13.92 3.77
CA GLU A 123 10.98 12.83 4.73
C GLU A 123 11.56 11.57 4.06
N VAL A 124 11.11 11.26 2.83
CA VAL A 124 11.63 10.12 2.07
C VAL A 124 13.11 10.32 1.72
N ALA A 125 13.51 11.53 1.31
CA ALA A 125 14.90 11.84 1.00
C ALA A 125 15.79 11.62 2.22
N ALA A 126 15.36 12.08 3.41
CA ALA A 126 16.09 11.87 4.65
C ALA A 126 16.27 10.38 4.99
N ILE A 127 15.24 9.55 4.81
CA ILE A 127 15.30 8.10 5.05
C ILE A 127 16.25 7.42 4.05
N LYS A 128 16.19 7.81 2.77
CA LYS A 128 17.10 7.29 1.74
C LYS A 128 18.55 7.67 2.02
N GLU A 129 18.82 8.87 2.52
CA GLU A 129 20.15 9.27 2.93
C GLU A 129 20.64 8.51 4.17
N ALA A 130 19.77 8.27 5.15
CA ALA A 130 20.09 7.49 6.35
C ALA A 130 20.45 6.04 5.98
N THR A 131 19.61 5.38 5.18
CA THR A 131 19.84 3.99 4.72
C THR A 131 21.06 3.85 3.81
N LYS A 132 21.47 4.91 3.10
CA LYS A 132 22.69 4.93 2.28
C LYS A 132 23.97 5.09 3.11
N LYS A 133 23.91 5.72 4.29
CA LYS A 133 25.07 5.91 5.19
C LYS A 133 25.47 4.64 5.97
N GLU A 134 24.60 3.64 6.04
CA GLU A 134 24.86 2.37 6.73
C GLU A 134 25.50 1.29 5.83
N LYS A 135 25.84 1.61 4.56
CA LYS A 135 26.63 0.76 3.65
C LYS A 135 28.00 1.35 3.36
#